data_AF-A0AAV0GEZ1-F1
#
_entry.id   AF-A0AAV0GEZ1-F1
#
_cell.length_a   1.000
_cell.length_b   1.000
_cell.length_c   1.000
_cell.angle_alpha   90.00
_cell.angle_beta   90.00
_cell.angle_gamma   90.00
#
_symmetry.space_group_name_H-M   'P 1'
#
loop_
_entity.id
_entity.type
_entity.pdbx_description
1 polymer ?
#
loop_
_entity_poly.entity_id
_entity_poly.type
_entity_poly.pdbx_seq_one_letter_code
_entity_poly.pdbx_strand_id
1 'polypeptide(L)'
;MEARLQELENEKEKLFARSRDDPELDNMLKERLRWGDPMAHLVKKKQADQALLLPDFGSDDRMKESGFVIPQEVPPHSWIRRGLKAAPNRYGIKTGRHWDGFDRSNGKLSLGFPCCVS
;
A
#
# COMPACT_ATOMS: atom_id res chain seq x y z
N MET A 1 23.02 -1.69 4.60
CA MET A 1 23.74 -0.39 4.61
C MET A 1 23.71 0.27 3.24
N GLU A 2 23.95 -0.48 2.16
CA GLU A 2 24.00 0.01 0.77
C GLU A 2 22.70 0.66 0.27
N ALA A 3 21.53 0.04 0.47
CA ALA A 3 20.24 0.60 0.02
C ALA A 3 19.96 1.99 0.61
N ARG A 4 20.29 2.19 1.89
CA ARG A 4 20.12 3.47 2.57
C ARG A 4 21.09 4.54 2.04
N LEU A 5 22.30 4.15 1.61
CA LEU A 5 23.25 5.07 0.98
C LEU A 5 22.75 5.50 -0.40
N GLN A 6 22.24 4.54 -1.18
CA GLN A 6 21.67 4.81 -2.50
C GLN A 6 20.44 5.73 -2.43
N GLU A 7 19.56 5.56 -1.43
CA GLU A 7 18.45 6.49 -1.17
C GLU A 7 18.96 7.90 -0.87
N LEU A 8 19.97 8.03 -0.01
CA LEU A 8 20.57 9.33 0.31
C LEU A 8 21.26 9.99 -0.90
N GLU A 9 21.85 9.20 -1.79
CA GLU A 9 22.43 9.69 -3.05
C GLU A 9 21.33 10.19 -3.99
N ASN A 10 20.25 9.42 -4.18
CA ASN A 10 19.10 9.82 -4.98
C ASN A 10 18.41 11.08 -4.42
N GLU A 11 18.31 11.21 -3.09
CA GLU A 11 17.75 12.39 -2.43
C GLU A 11 18.62 13.63 -2.63
N LYS A 12 19.95 13.47 -2.66
CA LYS A 12 20.88 14.56 -2.97
C LYS A 12 20.80 15.00 -4.42
N GLU A 13 20.60 14.06 -5.34
CA GLU A 13 20.45 14.33 -6.77
C GLU A 13 19.09 14.95 -7.11
N LYS A 14 18.07 14.67 -6.30
CA LYS A 14 16.73 15.23 -6.48
C LYS A 14 16.73 16.73 -6.23
N LEU A 15 16.37 17.49 -7.26
CA LEU A 15 16.23 18.93 -7.20
C LEU A 15 15.17 19.33 -6.15
N PHE A 16 15.39 20.47 -5.48
CA PHE A 16 14.49 20.98 -4.43
C PHE A 16 13.06 21.23 -4.93
N ALA A 17 12.93 21.77 -6.14
CA ALA A 17 11.65 22.03 -6.78
C ALA A 17 11.39 21.03 -7.90
N ARG A 18 10.12 20.64 -8.06
CA ARG A 18 9.67 19.81 -9.18
C ARG A 18 9.38 20.67 -10.40
N SER A 19 9.99 20.34 -11.54
CA SER A 19 9.73 21.00 -12.83
C SER A 19 8.61 20.31 -13.59
N ARG A 20 8.10 20.97 -14.64
CA ARG A 20 7.12 20.37 -15.55
C ARG A 20 7.69 19.15 -16.28
N ASP A 21 8.99 19.19 -16.58
CA ASP A 21 9.66 18.20 -17.42
C ASP A 21 10.40 17.14 -16.56
N ASP A 22 9.97 16.91 -15.32
CA ASP A 22 10.55 15.91 -14.41
C ASP A 22 10.27 14.47 -14.90
N PRO A 23 11.30 13.64 -15.16
CA PRO A 23 11.11 12.29 -15.71
C PRO A 23 10.41 11.34 -14.73
N GLU A 24 10.64 11.48 -13.43
CA GLU A 24 9.98 10.67 -12.38
C GLU A 24 8.46 10.91 -12.38
N LEU A 25 8.04 12.18 -12.45
CA LEU A 25 6.64 12.56 -12.45
C LEU A 25 5.93 12.08 -13.71
N ASP A 26 6.55 12.22 -14.88
CA ASP A 26 5.98 11.76 -16.15
C ASP A 26 5.75 10.24 -16.16
N ASN A 27 6.73 9.47 -15.68
CA ASN A 27 6.62 8.02 -15.54
C ASN A 27 5.45 7.63 -14.61
N MET A 28 5.31 8.29 -13.45
CA MET A 28 4.18 8.07 -12.54
C MET A 28 2.83 8.39 -13.19
N LEU A 29 2.74 9.48 -13.96
CA LEU A 29 1.51 9.87 -14.66
C LEU A 29 1.15 8.89 -15.79
N LYS A 30 2.15 8.35 -16.48
CA LYS A 30 2.01 7.31 -17.51
C LYS A 30 1.63 5.94 -16.92
N GLU A 31 1.84 5.72 -15.63
CA GLU A 31 1.45 4.50 -14.92
C GLU A 31 0.02 4.48 -14.41
N ARG A 32 -0.60 5.65 -14.25
CA ARG A 32 -1.99 5.74 -13.77
C ARG A 32 -2.94 5.11 -14.80
N LEU A 33 -3.72 4.14 -14.35
CA LEU A 33 -4.83 3.61 -15.13
C LEU A 33 -5.89 4.70 -15.27
N ARG A 34 -6.20 5.08 -16.52
CA ARG A 34 -7.29 6.01 -16.84
C ARG A 34 -8.52 5.21 -17.26
N TRP A 35 -9.66 5.56 -16.69
CA TRP A 35 -10.92 4.95 -17.10
C TRP A 35 -11.30 5.40 -18.52
N GLY A 36 -11.79 4.47 -19.34
CA GLY A 36 -12.26 4.74 -20.70
C GLY A 36 -11.18 4.79 -21.79
N ASP A 37 -9.92 4.44 -21.48
CA ASP A 37 -8.86 4.33 -22.50
C ASP A 37 -9.02 3.02 -23.30
N PRO A 38 -9.28 3.10 -24.63
CA PRO A 38 -9.43 1.90 -25.47
C PRO A 38 -8.17 1.05 -25.54
N MET A 39 -6.99 1.62 -25.29
CA MET A 39 -5.70 0.91 -25.31
C MET A 39 -5.29 0.36 -23.94
N ALA A 40 -6.07 0.58 -22.88
CA ALA A 40 -5.72 0.13 -21.52
C ALA A 40 -5.42 -1.39 -21.43
N HIS A 41 -6.06 -2.19 -22.27
CA HIS A 41 -5.88 -3.65 -22.31
C HIS A 41 -4.57 -4.09 -22.99
N LEU A 42 -3.99 -3.26 -23.85
CA LEU A 42 -2.74 -3.55 -24.56
C LEU A 42 -1.52 -3.42 -23.64
N VAL A 43 -1.61 -2.52 -22.66
CA VAL A 43 -0.53 -2.23 -21.72
C VAL A 43 -0.74 -3.05 -20.44
N LYS A 44 -0.33 -4.32 -20.45
CA LYS A 44 -0.34 -5.17 -19.25
C LYS A 44 0.76 -4.72 -18.27
N LYS A 45 0.43 -3.92 -17.26
CA LYS A 45 1.34 -3.65 -16.13
C LYS A 45 1.06 -4.62 -14.98
N LYS A 46 2.10 -5.25 -14.42
CA LYS A 46 2.06 -6.16 -13.24
C LYS A 46 1.76 -5.41 -11.91
N GLN A 47 0.79 -4.49 -11.89
CA GLN A 47 0.46 -3.73 -10.67
C GLN A 47 -0.24 -4.60 -9.61
N ALA A 48 -0.96 -5.65 -10.02
CA ALA A 48 -1.67 -6.54 -9.11
C ALA A 48 -0.72 -7.29 -8.15
N ASP A 49 0.45 -7.70 -8.64
CA ASP A 49 1.43 -8.45 -7.84
C ASP A 49 2.11 -7.56 -6.78
N GLN A 50 2.35 -6.28 -7.09
CA GLN A 50 2.99 -5.34 -6.16
C GLN A 50 2.09 -4.98 -4.97
N ALA A 51 0.77 -4.97 -5.15
CA ALA A 51 -0.17 -4.67 -4.06
C ALA A 51 -0.29 -5.80 -3.02
N LEU A 52 0.14 -7.02 -3.36
CA LEU A 52 0.16 -8.19 -2.47
C LEU A 52 1.49 -8.35 -1.72
N LEU A 53 2.55 -7.68 -2.19
CA LEU A 53 3.82 -7.57 -1.49
C LEU A 53 3.69 -6.53 -0.37
N LEU A 54 3.05 -6.90 0.75
CA LEU A 54 3.22 -6.04 1.93
C LEU A 54 4.72 -6.02 2.31
N PRO A 55 5.21 -4.90 2.86
CA PRO A 55 6.61 -4.79 3.27
C PRO A 55 7.00 -5.93 4.20
N ASP A 56 8.19 -6.50 4.00
CA ASP A 56 8.79 -7.44 4.92
C ASP A 56 9.35 -6.66 6.10
N PHE A 57 8.65 -6.70 7.24
CA PHE A 57 9.09 -6.05 8.48
C PHE A 57 10.16 -6.88 9.23
N GLY A 58 10.51 -8.08 8.73
CA GLY A 58 11.43 -9.01 9.40
C GLY A 58 12.91 -8.70 9.19
N SER A 59 13.25 -7.72 8.33
CA SER A 59 14.63 -7.36 8.00
C SER A 59 15.23 -6.29 8.91
N ASP A 60 14.48 -5.73 9.86
CA ASP A 60 15.01 -4.70 10.76
C ASP A 60 15.80 -5.35 11.91
N ASP A 61 17.11 -5.12 11.93
CA ASP A 61 18.04 -5.71 12.89
C ASP A 61 17.65 -5.37 14.34
N ARG A 62 17.06 -4.19 14.57
CA ARG A 62 16.56 -3.74 15.88
C ARG A 62 15.37 -4.57 16.38
N MET A 63 14.53 -5.08 15.47
CA MET A 63 13.42 -5.96 15.84
C MET A 63 13.90 -7.38 16.14
N LYS A 64 14.97 -7.86 15.48
CA LYS A 64 15.57 -9.16 15.78
C LYS A 64 16.21 -9.18 17.18
N GLU A 65 16.90 -8.11 17.55
CA GLU A 65 17.50 -7.94 18.88
C GLU A 65 16.47 -7.93 20.01
N SER A 66 15.28 -7.39 19.77
CA SER A 66 14.20 -7.35 20.77
C SER A 66 13.41 -8.66 20.91
N GLY A 67 13.72 -9.69 20.11
CA GLY A 67 13.06 -11.00 20.15
C GLY A 67 11.60 -11.00 19.68
N PHE A 68 11.07 -9.85 19.26
CA PHE A 68 9.71 -9.70 18.76
C PHE A 68 9.68 -10.02 17.25
N VAL A 69 9.69 -11.30 16.90
CA VAL A 69 9.59 -11.77 15.51
C VAL A 69 8.12 -11.88 15.12
N ILE A 70 7.64 -10.98 14.25
CA ILE A 70 6.31 -11.10 13.64
C ILE A 70 6.39 -12.15 12.51
N PRO A 71 5.61 -13.25 12.54
CA PRO A 71 5.56 -14.20 11.44
C PRO A 71 5.15 -13.51 10.13
N GLN A 72 6.01 -13.57 9.11
CA GLN A 72 5.77 -12.93 7.80
C GLN A 72 4.87 -13.77 6.88
N GLU A 73 4.65 -15.04 7.23
CA GLU A 73 3.79 -15.94 6.47
C GLU A 73 2.32 -15.54 6.60
N VAL A 74 1.65 -15.41 5.46
CA VAL A 74 0.21 -15.11 5.43
C VAL A 74 -0.58 -16.37 5.84
N PRO A 75 -1.34 -16.36 6.95
CA PRO A 75 -2.07 -17.54 7.41
C PRO A 75 -3.10 -18.04 6.38
N PRO A 76 -3.45 -19.35 6.37
CA PRO A 76 -4.41 -19.93 5.44
C PRO A 76 -5.81 -19.30 5.51
N HIS A 77 -6.19 -18.81 6.70
CA HIS A 77 -7.49 -18.19 6.95
C HIS A 77 -7.50 -16.67 6.74
N SER A 78 -6.41 -16.08 6.29
CA SER A 78 -6.30 -14.64 6.06
C SER A 78 -7.24 -14.15 4.95
N TRP A 79 -7.71 -12.91 5.10
CA TRP A 79 -8.49 -12.21 4.08
C TRP A 79 -7.77 -12.13 2.73
N ILE A 80 -6.42 -12.06 2.73
CA ILE A 80 -5.57 -12.02 1.52
C ILE A 80 -5.72 -13.31 0.72
N ARG A 81 -5.56 -14.49 1.36
CA ARG A 81 -5.70 -15.78 0.66
C ARG A 81 -7.15 -16.05 0.26
N ARG A 82 -8.10 -15.55 1.03
CA ARG A 82 -9.54 -15.68 0.75
C ARG A 82 -10.05 -14.69 -0.31
N GLY A 83 -9.27 -13.67 -0.67
CA GLY A 83 -9.70 -12.63 -1.60
C GLY A 83 -10.87 -11.78 -1.10
N LEU A 84 -11.07 -11.71 0.23
CA LEU A 84 -12.12 -10.90 0.83
C LEU A 84 -11.74 -9.41 0.75
N LYS A 85 -12.71 -8.52 0.58
CA LYS A 85 -12.47 -7.07 0.66
C LYS A 85 -12.67 -6.61 2.09
N ALA A 86 -11.69 -5.89 2.63
CA ALA A 86 -11.81 -5.27 3.94
C ALA A 86 -12.87 -4.16 3.95
N ALA A 87 -13.58 -4.03 5.07
CA ALA A 87 -14.50 -2.92 5.27
C ALA A 87 -13.72 -1.59 5.19
N PRO A 88 -14.24 -0.58 4.47
CA PRO A 88 -13.58 0.71 4.37
C PRO A 88 -13.57 1.39 5.75
N ASN A 89 -12.41 1.92 6.14
CA ASN A 89 -12.29 2.75 7.33
C ASN A 89 -12.07 4.21 6.94
N ARG A 90 -12.42 5.12 7.85
CA ARG A 90 -12.28 6.58 7.65
C ARG A 90 -10.85 7.00 7.30
N TYR A 91 -9.85 6.26 7.77
CA TYR A 91 -8.44 6.58 7.62
C TYR A 91 -7.77 5.91 6.41
N GLY A 92 -8.51 5.12 5.60
CA GLY A 92 -7.94 4.39 4.46
C GLY A 92 -6.86 3.36 4.82
N ILE A 93 -6.73 2.96 6.09
CA ILE A 93 -5.74 2.02 6.58
C ILE A 93 -6.15 0.60 6.16
N LYS A 94 -5.28 -0.12 5.44
CA LYS A 94 -5.57 -1.50 5.04
C LYS A 94 -5.43 -2.45 6.23
N THR A 95 -6.27 -3.50 6.29
CA THR A 95 -6.21 -4.54 7.31
C THR A 95 -4.92 -5.36 7.21
N GLY A 96 -4.40 -5.82 8.35
CA GLY A 96 -3.15 -6.60 8.41
C GLY A 96 -3.26 -7.99 7.78
N ARG A 97 -2.10 -8.64 7.56
CA ARG A 97 -1.98 -10.00 6.98
C ARG A 97 -2.80 -11.07 7.72
N HIS A 98 -2.92 -10.93 9.03
CA HIS A 98 -3.54 -11.93 9.93
C HIS A 98 -5.03 -11.70 10.15
N TRP A 99 -5.63 -10.68 9.54
CA TRP A 99 -7.07 -10.46 9.68
C TRP A 99 -7.83 -11.58 8.96
N ASP A 100 -8.83 -12.13 9.63
CA ASP A 100 -9.60 -13.31 9.21
C ASP A 100 -10.71 -12.99 8.19
N GLY A 101 -10.94 -11.71 7.91
CA GLY A 101 -11.94 -11.23 6.96
C GLY A 101 -13.34 -11.07 7.54
N PHE A 102 -13.54 -11.35 8.83
CA PHE A 102 -14.85 -11.22 9.46
C PHE A 102 -15.00 -9.83 10.09
N ASP A 103 -16.08 -9.12 9.73
CA ASP A 103 -16.39 -7.82 10.31
C ASP A 103 -16.91 -7.99 11.74
N ARG A 104 -16.19 -7.40 12.71
CA ARG A 104 -16.56 -7.35 14.13
C ARG A 104 -16.90 -5.93 14.58
N SER A 105 -17.28 -5.07 13.64
CA SER A 105 -17.59 -3.68 13.93
C SER A 105 -18.98 -3.49 14.53
N ASN A 106 -19.13 -2.49 15.40
CA ASN A 106 -20.42 -2.09 15.97
C ASN A 106 -21.20 -1.14 15.02
N GLY A 107 -20.97 -1.18 13.70
CA GLY A 107 -21.66 -0.34 12.71
C GLY A 107 -21.28 1.15 12.64
N LYS A 108 -20.58 1.70 13.64
CA LYS A 108 -20.18 3.14 13.69
C LYS A 108 -19.28 3.60 12.53
N LEU A 109 -18.54 2.67 11.92
CA LEU A 109 -17.67 2.95 10.77
C LEU A 109 -18.41 2.82 9.44
N SER A 110 -19.50 2.04 9.39
CA SER A 110 -20.36 1.87 8.21
C SER A 110 -21.45 2.93 8.11
N LEU A 111 -21.90 3.46 9.25
CA LEU A 111 -22.81 4.59 9.32
C LEU A 111 -21.99 5.85 9.07
N GLY A 112 -21.92 6.28 7.81
CA GLY A 112 -21.43 7.61 7.46
C GLY A 112 -22.22 8.62 8.28
N PHE A 113 -21.61 9.16 9.34
CA PHE A 113 -22.19 10.24 10.11
C PHE A 113 -22.56 11.36 9.14
N PRO A 114 -23.85 11.70 8.97
CA PRO A 114 -24.20 12.87 8.20
C PRO A 114 -23.58 14.08 8.91
N CYS A 115 -22.93 14.93 8.12
CA CYS A 115 -22.61 16.29 8.54
C CYS A 115 -23.84 16.93 9.19
N CYS A 116 -23.56 17.71 10.24
CA CYS A 116 -24.45 18.53 11.04
C CYS A 116 -25.80 18.88 10.39
N VAL A 117 -26.89 18.67 11.14
CA VAL A 117 -28.10 19.49 11.03
C VAL A 117 -28.51 19.92 12.45
N SER A 118 -28.46 21.24 12.64
CA SER A 118 -28.99 22.13 13.70
C SER A 118 -28.82 21.76 15.18
#